data_AF-A0A7W6DZK0-F1
#
_entry.id   AF-A0A7W6DZK0-F1
#
_cell.length_a   1.000
_cell.length_b   1.000
_cell.length_c   1.000
_cell.angle_alpha   90.00
_cell.angle_beta   90.00
_cell.angle_gamma   90.00
#
_symmetry.space_group_name_H-M   'P 1'
#
loop_
_entity.id
_entity.type
_entity.pdbx_description
1 polymer ?
#
loop_
_entity_poly.entity_id
_entity_poly.type
_entity_poly.pdbx_seq_one_letter_code
_entity_poly.pdbx_strand_id
1 'polypeptide(L)'
;MPRWMWWVLLGLFVLVGALMFFRLGFIDAHLTESDAIAHYAERYARQSGGLVSDCTATPGETTWLHLRCVRGIEVREYGINRFGGLVSERTSIRP
;
A
#
# COMPACT_ATOMS: atom_id res chain seq x y z
N MET A 1 25.98 -7.90 36.27
CA MET A 1 25.69 -8.25 34.85
C MET A 1 26.96 -8.05 34.03
N PRO A 2 27.37 -9.00 33.19
CA PRO A 2 28.57 -8.88 32.37
C PRO A 2 28.46 -7.70 31.40
N ARG A 3 29.52 -6.88 31.36
CA ARG A 3 29.59 -5.60 30.62
C ARG A 3 29.40 -5.78 29.11
N TRP A 4 29.74 -6.95 28.58
CA TRP A 4 29.60 -7.31 27.17
C TRP A 4 28.13 -7.42 26.71
N MET A 5 27.22 -7.77 27.61
CA MET A 5 25.80 -7.89 27.29
C MET A 5 25.20 -6.57 26.81
N TRP A 6 25.67 -5.44 27.36
CA TRP A 6 25.24 -4.10 26.94
C TRP A 6 25.64 -3.77 25.50
N TRP A 7 26.83 -4.22 25.06
CA TRP A 7 27.27 -4.04 23.68
C TRP A 7 26.47 -4.90 22.70
N VAL A 8 26.10 -6.11 23.09
CA VAL A 8 25.22 -6.98 22.28
C VAL A 8 23.84 -6.35 22.13
N LEU A 9 23.23 -5.86 23.21
CA LEU A 9 21.93 -5.19 23.14
C LEU A 9 21.97 -3.91 22.30
N LEU A 10 23.02 -3.11 22.47
CA LEU A 10 23.22 -1.89 21.66
C LEU A 10 23.40 -2.24 20.18
N GLY A 11 24.23 -3.24 19.87
CA GLY A 11 24.42 -3.72 18.49
C GLY A 11 23.13 -4.25 17.87
N LEU A 12 22.34 -5.00 18.64
CA LEU A 12 21.03 -5.48 18.19
C LEU A 12 20.08 -4.32 17.91
N PHE A 13 20.02 -3.32 18.78
CA PHE A 13 19.17 -2.15 18.59
C PHE A 13 19.54 -1.36 17.33
N VAL A 14 20.85 -1.15 17.10
CA VAL A 14 21.36 -0.50 15.89
C VAL A 14 21.03 -1.32 14.64
N LEU A 15 21.22 -2.65 14.68
CA LEU A 15 20.91 -3.53 13.55
C LEU A 15 19.42 -3.47 13.20
N VAL A 16 18.53 -3.57 14.19
CA VAL A 16 17.08 -3.49 13.99
C VAL A 16 16.69 -2.13 13.41
N GLY A 17 17.25 -1.04 13.95
CA GLY A 17 17.04 0.30 13.41
C GLY A 17 17.47 0.42 11.96
N ALA A 18 18.69 -0.02 11.64
CA ALA A 18 19.23 0.02 10.28
C ALA A 18 18.36 -0.77 9.29
N LEU A 19 17.91 -1.97 9.67
CA LEU A 19 17.01 -2.78 8.83
C LEU A 19 15.65 -2.10 8.61
N MET A 20 15.08 -1.48 9.65
CA MET A 20 13.82 -0.72 9.54
C MET A 20 13.95 0.45 8.57
N PHE A 21 14.98 1.29 8.75
CA PHE A 21 15.20 2.47 7.89
C PHE A 21 15.54 2.08 6.46
N PHE A 22 16.38 1.06 6.27
CA PHE A 22 16.69 0.53 4.95
C PHE A 22 15.43 0.04 4.24
N ARG A 23 14.57 -0.71 4.93
CA ARG A 23 13.30 -1.19 4.36
C ARG A 23 12.36 -0.03 4.00
N LEU A 24 12.21 0.95 4.88
CA LEU A 24 11.36 2.13 4.63
C LEU A 24 11.86 2.93 3.43
N GLY A 25 13.16 3.21 3.35
CA GLY A 25 13.76 3.91 2.21
C GLY A 25 13.66 3.10 0.92
N PHE A 26 13.79 1.77 0.99
CA PHE A 26 13.64 0.91 -0.17
C PHE A 26 12.22 0.97 -0.75
N ILE A 27 11.19 0.94 0.11
CA ILE A 27 9.78 1.08 -0.30
C ILE A 27 9.55 2.44 -0.94
N ASP A 28 10.01 3.53 -0.32
CA ASP A 28 9.83 4.88 -0.87
C ASP A 28 10.54 5.07 -2.22
N ALA A 29 11.71 4.43 -2.41
CA ALA A 29 12.47 4.53 -3.65
C ALA A 29 11.93 3.65 -4.80
N HIS A 30 11.32 2.50 -4.50
CA HIS A 30 10.90 1.52 -5.52
C HIS A 30 9.39 1.45 -5.73
N LEU A 31 8.58 2.00 -4.84
CA LEU A 31 7.13 1.96 -5.00
C LEU A 31 6.70 2.99 -6.04
N THR A 32 6.38 2.50 -7.25
CA THR A 32 5.81 3.34 -8.30
C THR A 32 4.29 3.41 -8.18
N GLU A 33 3.71 4.49 -8.70
CA GLU A 33 2.25 4.64 -8.79
C GLU A 33 1.62 3.49 -9.57
N SER A 34 2.27 3.08 -10.66
CA SER A 34 1.82 1.97 -11.51
C SER A 34 1.78 0.64 -10.78
N ASP A 35 2.78 0.34 -9.94
CA ASP A 35 2.80 -0.91 -9.15
C ASP A 35 1.66 -0.95 -8.14
N ALA A 36 1.40 0.17 -7.46
CA ALA A 36 0.27 0.29 -6.54
C ALA A 36 -1.06 0.09 -7.29
N ILE A 37 -1.25 0.74 -8.43
CA ILE A 37 -2.46 0.61 -9.25
C ILE A 37 -2.67 -0.84 -9.69
N ALA A 38 -1.63 -1.48 -10.26
CA ALA A 38 -1.69 -2.86 -10.72
C ALA A 38 -2.07 -3.82 -9.59
N HIS A 39 -1.44 -3.67 -8.42
CA HIS A 39 -1.70 -4.51 -7.25
C HIS A 39 -3.18 -4.45 -6.81
N TYR A 40 -3.75 -3.24 -6.69
CA TYR A 40 -5.13 -3.08 -6.24
C TYR A 40 -6.16 -3.41 -7.33
N ALA A 41 -5.84 -3.18 -8.60
CA ALA A 41 -6.70 -3.57 -9.71
C ALA A 41 -6.76 -5.11 -9.88
N GLU A 42 -5.65 -5.82 -9.68
CA GLU A 42 -5.66 -7.30 -9.60
C GLU A 42 -6.42 -7.81 -8.38
N ARG A 43 -6.27 -7.14 -7.23
CA ARG A 43 -7.07 -7.46 -6.03
C ARG A 43 -8.56 -7.31 -6.32
N TYR A 44 -8.98 -6.23 -6.99
CA TYR A 44 -10.35 -6.03 -7.42
C TYR A 44 -10.81 -7.18 -8.33
N ALA A 45 -10.06 -7.49 -9.39
CA ALA A 45 -10.38 -8.55 -10.33
C ALA A 45 -10.58 -9.91 -9.64
N ARG A 46 -9.72 -10.25 -8.67
CA ARG A 46 -9.86 -11.48 -7.86
C ARG A 46 -11.09 -11.48 -6.95
N GLN A 47 -11.49 -10.34 -6.41
CA GLN A 47 -12.57 -10.25 -5.43
C GLN A 47 -13.95 -10.13 -6.07
N SER A 48 -14.06 -9.36 -7.15
CA SER A 48 -15.34 -9.10 -7.83
C SER A 48 -15.53 -10.00 -9.05
N GLY A 49 -14.45 -10.53 -9.64
CA GLY A 49 -14.48 -11.13 -10.97
C GLY A 49 -14.59 -10.10 -12.10
N GLY A 50 -14.33 -8.82 -11.83
CA GLY A 50 -14.24 -7.75 -12.83
C GLY A 50 -12.90 -7.73 -13.56
N LEU A 51 -12.76 -6.80 -14.51
CA LEU A 51 -11.54 -6.61 -15.29
C LEU A 51 -10.65 -5.54 -14.65
N VAL A 52 -9.33 -5.67 -14.85
CA VAL A 52 -8.35 -4.64 -14.44
C VAL A 52 -8.62 -3.30 -15.14
N SER A 53 -9.13 -3.35 -16.38
CA SER A 53 -9.53 -2.17 -17.18
C SER A 53 -10.72 -1.41 -16.63
N ASP A 54 -11.48 -2.00 -15.70
CA ASP A 54 -12.63 -1.35 -15.06
C ASP A 54 -12.19 -0.29 -14.03
N CYS A 55 -10.89 -0.27 -13.71
CA CYS A 55 -10.29 0.60 -12.70
C CYS A 55 -9.63 1.84 -13.32
N THR A 56 -9.93 3.00 -12.74
CA THR A 56 -9.30 4.28 -13.04
C THR A 56 -8.63 4.81 -11.79
N ALA A 57 -7.37 5.22 -11.91
CA ALA A 57 -6.59 5.78 -10.82
C ALA A 57 -6.53 7.30 -10.94
N THR A 58 -6.78 7.98 -9.83
CA THR A 58 -6.69 9.44 -9.73
C THR A 58 -5.88 9.81 -8.48
N PRO A 59 -5.04 10.85 -8.54
CA PRO A 59 -4.37 11.36 -7.35
C PRO A 59 -5.43 11.86 -6.34
N GLY A 60 -5.23 11.56 -5.06
CA GLY A 60 -6.14 11.97 -4.01
C GLY A 60 -5.71 13.24 -3.29
N GLU A 61 -6.69 13.94 -2.71
CA GLU A 61 -6.40 15.09 -1.83
C GLU A 61 -5.95 14.65 -0.44
N THR A 62 -6.56 13.58 0.10
CA THR A 62 -6.26 13.04 1.44
C THR A 62 -5.50 11.71 1.40
N THR A 63 -5.50 11.02 0.26
CA THR A 63 -4.74 9.80 0.02
C THR A 63 -3.80 10.00 -1.16
N TRP A 64 -2.70 9.25 -1.23
CA TRP A 64 -1.76 9.40 -2.34
C TRP A 64 -2.40 9.01 -3.67
N LEU A 65 -3.17 7.92 -3.68
CA LEU A 65 -3.86 7.39 -4.85
C LEU A 65 -5.28 6.96 -4.49
N HIS A 66 -6.26 7.42 -5.25
CA HIS A 66 -7.62 6.89 -5.25
C HIS A 66 -7.82 6.02 -6.49
N LEU A 67 -8.05 4.73 -6.29
CA LEU A 67 -8.39 3.79 -7.36
C LEU A 67 -9.90 3.53 -7.33
N ARG A 68 -10.57 3.81 -8.44
CA ARG A 68 -12.01 3.63 -8.60
C ARG A 68 -12.28 2.60 -9.69
N CYS A 69 -12.85 1.46 -9.31
CA CYS A 69 -13.26 0.39 -10.22
C CYS A 69 -14.77 0.36 -10.37
N VAL A 70 -15.27 0.34 -11.60
CA VAL A 70 -16.72 0.39 -11.90
C VAL A 70 -17.12 -0.82 -12.73
N ARG A 71 -18.10 -1.59 -12.25
CA ARG A 71 -18.69 -2.70 -12.99
C ARG A 71 -20.20 -2.66 -12.91
N GLY A 72 -20.84 -2.29 -14.01
CA GLY A 72 -22.27 -2.08 -14.05
C GLY A 72 -22.69 -1.01 -13.03
N ILE A 73 -23.50 -1.42 -12.06
CA ILE A 73 -23.98 -0.56 -10.96
C ILE A 73 -23.06 -0.57 -9.73
N GLU A 74 -22.10 -1.49 -9.64
CA GLU A 74 -21.18 -1.58 -8.51
C GLU A 74 -19.97 -0.68 -8.72
N VAL A 75 -19.72 0.20 -7.75
CA VAL A 75 -18.56 1.08 -7.70
C VAL A 75 -17.73 0.72 -6.48
N ARG A 76 -16.44 0.50 -6.69
CA ARG A 76 -15.48 0.17 -5.65
C ARG A 76 -14.34 1.17 -5.63
N GLU A 77 -14.07 1.72 -4.47
CA GLU A 77 -13.10 2.78 -4.27
C GLU A 77 -12.06 2.33 -3.24
N TYR A 78 -10.79 2.48 -3.60
CA TYR A 78 -9.64 2.17 -2.76
C TYR A 78 -8.81 3.43 -2.59
N GLY A 79 -8.63 3.88 -1.35
CA GLY A 79 -7.70 4.95 -0.99
C GLY A 79 -6.38 4.35 -0.54
N ILE A 80 -5.28 4.74 -1.19
CA ILE A 80 -3.95 4.16 -1.05
C ILE A 80 -3.00 5.24 -0.50
N ASN A 81 -2.20 4.91 0.51
CA ASN A 81 -1.17 5.82 1.05
C ASN A 81 0.13 5.76 0.25
N ARG A 82 1.04 6.71 0.53
CA ARG A 82 2.38 6.83 -0.07
C ARG A 82 3.25 5.57 0.03
N PHE A 83 2.95 4.67 0.97
CA PHE A 83 3.66 3.40 1.16
C PHE A 83 2.96 2.22 0.48
N GLY A 84 1.94 2.47 -0.35
CA GLY A 84 1.18 1.44 -1.07
C GLY A 84 0.15 0.72 -0.21
N GLY A 85 -0.04 1.16 1.03
CA GLY A 85 -1.01 0.59 1.97
C GLY A 85 -2.42 1.12 1.75
N LEU A 86 -3.41 0.27 1.97
CA LEU A 86 -4.82 0.62 1.89
C LEU A 86 -5.26 1.39 3.13
N VAL A 87 -5.77 2.61 2.93
CA VAL A 87 -6.26 3.51 3.99
C VAL A 87 -7.78 3.51 4.07
N SER A 88 -8.45 3.35 2.93
CA SER A 88 -9.90 3.34 2.84
C SER A 88 -10.36 2.38 1.76
N GLU A 89 -11.41 1.63 2.04
CA GLU A 89 -12.11 0.81 1.06
C GLU A 89 -13.60 1.11 1.17
N ARG A 90 -14.22 1.48 0.05
CA ARG A 90 -15.65 1.76 -0.03
C ARG A 90 -16.24 1.02 -1.21
N THR A 91 -17.31 0.27 -0.97
CA THR A 91 -18.12 -0.33 -2.04
C THR A 91 -19.49 0.33 -2.01
N SER A 92 -19.97 0.81 -3.15
CA SER A 92 -21.25 1.48 -3.31
C SER A 92 -21.99 0.89 -4.51
N ILE A 93 -23.31 0.73 -4.39
CA ILE A 93 -24.19 0.32 -5.48
C ILE A 93 -24.90 1.59 -5.95
N ARG A 94 -24.59 2.02 -7.17
CA ARG A 94 -25.23 3.17 -7.79
C ARG A 94 -26.61 2.71 -8.30
N PRO A 95 -27.72 3.32 -7.85
CA PRO A 95 -29.07 2.96 -8.29
C PRO A 95 -29.30 3.29 -9.77
#